data_AF-A0A931ZLY3-F1
#
_entry.id   AF-A0A931ZLY3-F1
#
_cell.length_a   1.000
_cell.length_b   1.000
_cell.length_c   1.000
_cell.angle_alpha   90.00
_cell.angle_beta   90.00
_cell.angle_gamma   90.00
#
_symmetry.space_group_name_H-M   'P 1'
#
loop_
_entity.id
_entity.type
_entity.pdbx_description
1 polymer ?
#
loop_
_entity_poly.entity_id
_entity_poly.type
_entity_poly.pdbx_seq_one_letter_code
_entity_poly.pdbx_strand_id
1 'polypeptide(L)'
;MQRTFGPIKSNQPIDVDFVRQEAELAKREGILEERERQINEKQKLIDEKLEQLEKIRKDLVSKLEKSSQMSAEEAKKVLLENIDKDLAEEISKRIKEAEDEIKLQSDEKAREILADAMIHGVTNYISEFTTSRVKLEDEEIKGRIIGKEGRNVRTFEQTTGVDVVMDDEIPDSLIISSFDPVRREIAKVALERLI
;
A
#
# COMPACT_ATOMS: atom_id res chain seq x y z
N MET A 1 20.74 76.94 106.37
CA MET A 1 20.99 77.55 105.06
C MET A 1 21.58 76.47 104.15
N GLN A 2 20.97 76.24 102.98
CA GLN A 2 21.44 75.48 101.80
C GLN A 2 21.86 73.98 101.90
N ARG A 3 21.03 73.20 101.19
CA ARG A 3 21.17 71.89 100.51
C ARG A 3 22.55 71.22 100.47
N THR A 4 22.60 69.94 100.85
CA THR A 4 23.61 68.97 100.41
C THR A 4 22.91 67.74 99.82
N PHE A 5 23.28 67.42 98.58
CA PHE A 5 22.87 66.20 97.89
C PHE A 5 23.58 65.00 98.53
N GLY A 6 22.83 63.96 98.93
CA GLY A 6 23.32 62.67 99.41
C GLY A 6 22.91 61.54 98.47
N PRO A 7 23.68 60.43 98.40
CA PRO A 7 24.09 59.82 97.15
C PRO A 7 23.01 58.98 96.45
N ILE A 8 23.08 59.01 95.12
CA ILE A 8 22.37 58.11 94.21
C ILE A 8 22.83 56.68 94.54
N LYS A 9 21.90 55.83 94.98
CA LYS A 9 22.18 54.41 95.21
C LYS A 9 22.60 53.77 93.89
N SER A 10 23.82 53.28 93.86
CA SER A 10 24.45 52.55 92.77
C SER A 10 23.63 51.32 92.41
N ASN A 11 23.17 51.30 91.16
CA ASN A 11 22.48 50.19 90.53
C ASN A 11 23.51 49.12 90.14
N GLN A 12 23.60 48.01 90.88
CA GLN A 12 24.37 46.82 90.49
C GLN A 12 23.47 45.61 90.68
N PRO A 13 22.82 45.15 89.59
CA PRO A 13 23.27 43.90 88.94
C PRO A 13 23.24 43.89 87.40
N ILE A 14 22.87 44.99 86.72
CA ILE A 14 22.58 45.00 85.27
C ILE A 14 23.84 44.89 84.38
N ASP A 15 25.01 45.31 84.87
CA ASP A 15 26.25 45.43 84.09
C ASP A 15 26.90 44.07 83.75
N VAL A 16 26.82 43.09 84.67
CA VAL A 16 27.54 41.81 84.54
C VAL A 16 26.88 40.87 83.51
N ASP A 17 25.55 40.91 83.42
CA ASP A 17 24.79 40.10 82.45
C ASP A 17 24.91 40.67 81.03
N PHE A 18 25.02 41.99 80.89
CA PHE A 18 25.23 42.65 79.60
C PHE A 18 26.62 42.29 79.02
N VAL A 19 27.67 42.36 79.84
CA VAL A 19 29.03 41.97 79.44
C VAL A 19 29.11 40.49 79.04
N ARG A 20 28.34 39.61 79.70
CA ARG A 20 28.25 38.19 79.31
C ARG A 20 27.56 38.01 77.96
N GLN A 21 26.45 38.71 77.71
CA GLN A 21 25.77 38.66 76.42
C GLN A 21 26.65 39.20 75.29
N GLU A 22 27.40 40.27 75.54
CA GLU A 22 28.32 40.86 74.55
C GLU A 22 29.47 39.91 74.21
N ALA A 23 30.03 39.22 75.20
CA ALA A 23 31.05 38.19 75.00
C ALA A 23 30.51 36.95 74.25
N GLU A 24 29.27 36.53 74.52
CA GLU A 24 28.61 35.45 73.77
C GLU A 24 28.29 35.84 72.33
N LEU A 25 27.88 37.09 72.09
CA LEU A 25 27.64 37.66 70.77
C LEU A 25 28.94 37.72 69.96
N ALA A 26 30.02 38.28 70.52
CA ALA A 26 31.33 38.34 69.87
C ALA A 26 31.86 36.94 69.53
N LYS A 27 31.63 35.95 70.40
CA LYS A 27 32.00 34.55 70.13
C LYS A 27 31.18 33.95 68.99
N ARG A 28 29.86 34.23 68.93
CA ARG A 28 29.01 33.78 67.81
C ARG A 28 29.41 34.44 66.50
N GLU A 29 29.75 35.72 66.54
CA GLU A 29 30.18 36.50 65.37
C GLU A 29 31.47 35.92 64.77
N GLY A 30 32.49 35.66 65.60
CA GLY A 30 33.72 35.00 65.13
C GLY A 30 33.50 33.58 64.56
N ILE A 31 32.54 32.82 65.10
CA ILE A 31 32.17 31.50 64.53
C ILE A 31 31.46 31.66 63.18
N LEU A 32 30.64 32.70 63.03
CA LEU A 32 29.94 33.00 61.77
C LEU A 32 30.93 33.46 60.70
N GLU A 33 31.87 34.34 61.03
CA GLU A 33 32.92 34.79 60.11
C GLU A 33 33.78 33.62 59.61
N GLU A 34 34.19 32.72 60.51
CA GLU A 34 34.95 31.52 60.14
C GLU A 34 34.14 30.59 59.24
N ARG A 35 32.84 30.40 59.52
CA ARG A 35 31.95 29.63 58.65
C ARG A 35 31.77 30.28 57.28
N GLU A 36 31.61 31.59 57.23
CA GLU A 36 31.45 32.33 55.98
C GLU A 36 32.71 32.23 55.11
N ARG A 37 33.89 32.31 55.74
CA ARG A 37 35.16 32.08 55.07
C ARG A 37 35.26 30.67 54.49
N GLN A 38 34.92 29.65 55.28
CA GLN A 38 34.92 28.25 54.82
C GLN A 38 33.91 27.99 53.69
N ILE A 39 32.75 28.63 53.73
CA ILE A 39 31.74 28.54 52.66
C ILE A 39 32.28 29.18 51.38
N ASN A 40 32.87 30.36 51.47
CA ASN A 40 33.46 31.04 50.31
C ASN A 40 34.62 30.25 49.67
N GLU A 41 35.47 29.63 50.48
CA GLU A 41 36.54 28.75 49.97
C GLU A 41 35.98 27.52 49.27
N LYS A 42 34.96 26.87 49.84
CA LYS A 42 34.27 25.74 49.20
C LYS A 42 33.58 26.14 47.91
N GLN A 43 32.96 27.32 47.86
CA GLN A 43 32.28 27.81 46.68
C GLN A 43 33.28 27.99 45.52
N LYS A 44 34.43 28.64 45.78
CA LYS A 44 35.49 28.77 44.78
C LYS A 44 35.99 27.42 44.26
N LEU A 45 36.20 26.46 45.16
CA LEU A 45 36.61 25.09 44.80
C LEU A 45 35.56 24.37 43.92
N ILE A 46 34.28 24.59 44.19
CA ILE A 46 33.18 24.05 43.38
C ILE A 46 33.20 24.68 41.99
N ASP A 47 33.32 26.01 41.91
CA ASP A 47 33.33 26.74 40.65
C ASP A 47 34.53 26.32 39.76
N GLU A 48 35.72 26.18 40.36
CA GLU A 48 36.91 25.68 39.67
C GLU A 48 36.71 24.25 39.13
N LYS A 49 36.10 23.36 39.93
CA LYS A 49 35.81 21.98 39.50
C LYS A 49 34.76 21.93 38.40
N LEU A 50 33.75 22.80 38.43
CA LEU A 50 32.74 22.88 37.38
C LEU A 50 33.37 23.33 36.05
N GLU A 51 34.25 24.32 36.09
CA GLU A 51 34.95 24.78 34.89
C GLU A 51 35.87 23.69 34.30
N GLN A 52 36.57 22.94 35.17
CA GLN A 52 37.38 21.79 34.74
C GLN A 52 36.52 20.68 34.12
N LEU A 53 35.37 20.36 34.72
CA LEU A 53 34.44 19.37 34.19
C LEU A 53 33.88 19.77 32.83
N GLU A 54 33.54 21.04 32.62
CA GLU A 54 33.11 21.52 31.30
C GLU A 54 34.21 21.39 30.25
N LYS A 55 35.46 21.73 30.59
CA LYS A 55 36.61 21.56 29.69
C LYS A 55 36.81 20.09 29.32
N ILE A 56 36.79 19.18 30.30
CA ILE A 56 36.92 17.74 30.07
C ILE A 56 35.78 17.21 29.20
N ARG A 57 34.54 17.65 29.45
CA ARG A 57 33.38 17.25 28.64
C ARG A 57 33.55 17.69 27.18
N LYS A 58 33.95 18.93 26.93
CA LYS A 58 34.18 19.44 25.55
C LYS A 58 35.30 18.67 24.86
N ASP A 59 36.38 18.36 25.57
CA ASP A 59 37.52 17.62 25.02
C ASP A 59 37.16 16.16 24.70
N LEU A 60 36.34 15.50 25.55
CA LEU A 60 35.79 14.17 25.30
C LEU A 60 34.89 14.14 24.07
N VAL A 61 33.99 15.12 23.93
CA VAL A 61 33.13 15.24 22.75
C VAL A 61 33.97 15.43 21.49
N SER A 62 34.95 16.34 21.50
CA SER A 62 35.84 16.56 20.36
C SER A 62 36.67 15.33 20.01
N LYS A 63 37.14 14.57 21.01
CA LYS A 63 37.88 13.33 20.79
C LYS A 63 37.00 12.22 20.23
N LEU A 64 35.75 12.11 20.67
CA LEU A 64 34.76 11.18 20.12
C LEU A 64 34.44 11.53 18.66
N GLU A 65 34.21 12.81 18.36
CA GLU A 65 33.99 13.31 16.99
C GLU A 65 35.20 13.04 16.08
N LYS A 66 36.42 13.21 16.59
CA LYS A 66 37.65 12.87 15.86
C LYS A 66 37.84 11.36 15.69
N SER A 67 37.47 10.57 16.70
CA SER A 67 37.61 9.11 16.68
C SER A 67 36.57 8.42 15.81
N SER A 68 35.39 9.02 15.61
CA SER A 68 34.34 8.48 14.73
C SER A 68 34.57 8.79 13.24
N GLN A 69 35.56 9.65 12.90
CA GLN A 69 35.78 10.19 11.54
C GLN A 69 34.53 10.83 10.87
N MET A 70 33.43 10.93 11.61
CA MET A 70 32.12 11.35 11.16
C MET A 70 31.42 12.05 12.31
N SER A 71 30.90 13.24 12.02
CA SER A 71 30.00 13.96 12.91
C SER A 71 28.67 13.20 13.09
N ALA A 72 27.92 13.51 14.14
CA ALA A 72 26.61 12.91 14.38
C ALA A 72 25.62 13.12 13.21
N GLU A 73 25.72 14.26 12.51
CA GLU A 73 24.94 14.55 11.31
C GLU A 73 25.34 13.68 10.12
N GLU A 74 26.64 13.45 9.92
CA GLU A 74 27.14 12.56 8.87
C GLU A 74 26.76 11.11 9.13
N ALA A 75 26.82 10.65 10.39
CA ALA A 75 26.39 9.30 10.76
C ALA A 75 24.89 9.10 10.48
N LYS A 76 24.06 10.09 10.81
CA LYS A 76 22.63 10.07 10.50
C LYS A 76 22.38 10.06 8.99
N LYS A 77 23.14 10.83 8.23
CA LYS A 77 23.01 10.91 6.77
C LYS A 77 23.37 9.59 6.10
N VAL A 78 24.49 8.97 6.49
CA VAL A 78 24.91 7.66 5.96
C VAL A 78 23.92 6.56 6.34
N LEU A 79 23.37 6.59 7.56
CA LEU A 79 22.33 5.65 7.97
C LEU A 79 21.07 5.79 7.11
N LEU A 80 20.60 7.02 6.87
CA LEU A 80 19.44 7.27 6.01
C LEU A 80 19.69 6.84 4.56
N GLU A 81 20.87 7.15 4.00
CA GLU A 81 21.23 6.73 2.64
C GLU A 81 21.28 5.20 2.48
N ASN A 82 21.72 4.46 3.51
CA ASN A 82 21.70 3.00 3.47
C ASN A 82 20.27 2.45 3.56
N ILE A 83 19.44 3.01 4.45
CA ILE A 83 18.02 2.63 4.56
C ILE A 83 17.28 2.89 3.24
N ASP A 84 17.53 4.02 2.59
CA ASP A 84 16.91 4.35 1.30
C ASP A 84 17.31 3.34 0.20
N LYS A 85 18.56 2.88 0.19
CA LYS A 85 19.02 1.84 -0.76
C LYS A 85 18.35 0.49 -0.48
N ASP A 86 18.31 0.07 0.78
CA ASP A 86 17.67 -1.20 1.16
C ASP A 86 16.17 -1.18 0.82
N LEU A 87 15.50 -0.05 1.10
CA LEU A 87 14.09 0.14 0.74
C LEU A 87 13.87 0.13 -0.78
N ALA A 88 14.76 0.72 -1.57
CA ALA A 88 14.64 0.70 -3.03
C ALA A 88 14.73 -0.71 -3.61
N GLU A 89 15.62 -1.54 -3.06
CA GLU A 89 15.75 -2.95 -3.45
C GLU A 89 14.50 -3.76 -3.06
N GLU A 90 13.99 -3.56 -1.84
CA GLU A 90 12.80 -4.25 -1.36
C GLU A 90 11.54 -3.85 -2.14
N ILE A 91 11.37 -2.57 -2.46
CA ILE A 91 10.30 -2.08 -3.33
C ILE A 91 10.39 -2.73 -4.71
N SER A 92 11.58 -2.78 -5.31
CA SER A 92 11.78 -3.37 -6.63
C SER A 92 11.42 -4.86 -6.65
N LYS A 93 11.79 -5.59 -5.59
CA LYS A 93 11.42 -7.00 -5.44
C LYS A 93 9.90 -7.17 -5.31
N ARG A 94 9.25 -6.34 -4.50
CA ARG A 94 7.79 -6.36 -4.30
C ARG A 94 7.02 -6.08 -5.58
N ILE A 95 7.49 -5.11 -6.38
CA ILE A 95 6.91 -4.80 -7.69
C ILE A 95 6.99 -6.02 -8.60
N LYS A 96 8.16 -6.65 -8.68
CA LYS A 96 8.36 -7.84 -9.53
C LYS A 96 7.48 -9.02 -9.10
N GLU A 97 7.38 -9.28 -7.80
CA GLU A 97 6.48 -10.32 -7.26
C GLU A 97 5.01 -10.04 -7.61
N ALA A 98 4.57 -8.78 -7.49
CA ALA A 98 3.22 -8.39 -7.87
C ALA A 98 2.97 -8.50 -9.37
N GLU A 99 3.94 -8.13 -10.21
CA GLU A 99 3.85 -8.28 -11.67
C GLU A 99 3.72 -9.76 -12.08
N ASP A 100 4.52 -10.64 -11.47
CA ASP A 100 4.46 -12.09 -11.73
C ASP A 100 3.12 -12.69 -11.30
N GLU A 101 2.57 -12.28 -10.15
CA GLU A 101 1.25 -12.70 -9.68
C GLU A 101 0.13 -12.23 -10.64
N ILE A 102 0.15 -10.95 -11.03
CA ILE A 102 -0.82 -10.40 -11.98
C ILE A 102 -0.77 -11.14 -13.31
N LYS A 103 0.43 -11.48 -13.79
CA LYS A 103 0.62 -12.21 -15.04
C LYS A 103 0.01 -13.61 -14.96
N LEU A 104 0.22 -14.33 -13.86
CA LEU A 104 -0.36 -15.65 -13.64
C LEU A 104 -1.90 -15.59 -13.61
N GLN A 105 -2.46 -14.67 -12.81
CA GLN A 105 -3.91 -14.50 -12.69
C GLN A 105 -4.56 -14.07 -14.01
N SER A 106 -3.87 -13.21 -14.78
CA SER A 106 -4.36 -12.76 -16.08
C SER A 106 -4.39 -13.90 -17.10
N ASP A 107 -3.39 -14.78 -17.10
CA ASP A 107 -3.35 -15.93 -18.01
C ASP A 107 -4.43 -16.98 -17.68
N GLU A 108 -4.65 -17.26 -16.39
CA GLU A 108 -5.77 -18.12 -15.96
C GLU A 108 -7.12 -17.54 -16.36
N LYS A 109 -7.33 -16.25 -16.12
CA LYS A 109 -8.58 -15.57 -16.45
C LYS A 109 -8.80 -15.47 -17.96
N ALA A 110 -7.74 -15.27 -18.74
CA ALA A 110 -7.81 -15.31 -20.19
C ALA A 110 -8.22 -16.70 -20.69
N ARG A 111 -7.64 -17.76 -20.12
CA ARG A 111 -8.03 -19.14 -20.44
C ARG A 111 -9.49 -19.43 -20.08
N GLU A 112 -9.96 -18.96 -18.94
CA GLU A 112 -11.37 -19.09 -18.53
C GLU A 112 -12.31 -18.39 -19.51
N ILE A 113 -12.02 -17.13 -19.86
CA ILE A 113 -12.82 -16.35 -20.82
C ILE A 113 -12.83 -17.03 -22.19
N LEU A 114 -11.69 -17.54 -22.67
CA LEU A 114 -11.62 -18.25 -23.94
C LEU A 114 -12.43 -19.54 -23.92
N ALA A 115 -12.35 -20.32 -22.83
CA ALA A 115 -13.15 -21.52 -22.67
C ALA A 115 -14.65 -21.20 -22.67
N ASP A 116 -15.04 -20.16 -21.95
CA ASP A 116 -16.44 -19.72 -21.88
C ASP A 116 -16.95 -19.22 -23.24
N ALA A 117 -16.14 -18.44 -23.95
CA ALA A 117 -16.42 -17.98 -25.31
C ALA A 117 -16.52 -19.14 -26.32
N MET A 118 -15.72 -20.20 -26.17
CA MET A 118 -15.85 -21.40 -27.00
C MET A 118 -17.16 -22.13 -26.70
N ILE A 119 -17.52 -22.30 -25.42
CA ILE A 119 -18.76 -23.00 -25.04
C ILE A 119 -20.00 -22.24 -25.55
N HIS A 120 -20.04 -20.92 -25.35
CA HIS A 120 -21.20 -20.10 -25.69
C HIS A 120 -21.20 -19.61 -27.15
N GLY A 121 -20.03 -19.48 -27.78
CA GLY A 121 -19.89 -19.07 -29.18
C GLY A 121 -20.28 -20.17 -30.16
N VAL A 122 -20.13 -21.44 -29.77
CA VAL A 122 -20.50 -22.60 -30.59
C VAL A 122 -22.01 -22.68 -30.85
N THR A 123 -22.84 -22.28 -29.90
CA THR A 123 -24.31 -22.36 -30.03
C THR A 123 -24.89 -21.37 -31.05
N ASN A 124 -24.28 -20.20 -31.23
CA ASN A 124 -24.73 -19.22 -32.23
C ASN A 124 -24.14 -19.47 -33.62
N TYR A 125 -22.89 -19.96 -33.69
CA TYR A 125 -22.20 -20.18 -34.97
C TYR A 125 -22.69 -21.45 -35.69
N ILE A 126 -23.06 -22.52 -34.98
CA ILE A 126 -23.52 -23.76 -35.64
C ILE A 126 -24.83 -23.52 -36.42
N SER A 127 -25.76 -22.71 -35.91
CA SER A 127 -27.07 -22.49 -36.55
C SER A 127 -26.95 -21.77 -37.91
N GLU A 128 -26.08 -20.75 -38.00
CA GLU A 128 -25.78 -20.05 -39.25
C GLU A 128 -24.95 -20.89 -40.23
N PHE A 129 -24.10 -21.80 -39.72
CA PHE A 129 -23.20 -22.62 -40.53
C PHE A 129 -23.70 -24.03 -40.86
N THR A 130 -24.89 -24.42 -40.42
CA THR A 130 -25.48 -25.74 -40.72
C THR A 130 -26.71 -25.66 -41.60
N THR A 131 -27.37 -24.51 -41.66
CA THR A 131 -28.62 -24.35 -42.41
C THR A 131 -28.54 -23.24 -43.46
N SER A 132 -29.28 -23.40 -44.56
CA SER A 132 -29.39 -22.39 -45.61
C SER A 132 -30.81 -22.39 -46.17
N ARG A 133 -31.39 -21.20 -46.30
CA ARG A 133 -32.78 -21.02 -46.72
C ARG A 133 -32.88 -20.75 -48.22
N VAL A 134 -33.82 -21.39 -48.89
CA VAL A 134 -34.19 -21.15 -50.30
C VAL A 134 -35.67 -20.83 -50.36
N LYS A 135 -36.02 -19.70 -50.98
CA LYS A 135 -37.41 -19.28 -51.19
C LYS A 135 -37.92 -19.88 -52.50
N LEU A 136 -39.14 -20.42 -52.49
CA LEU A 136 -39.84 -20.91 -53.66
C LEU A 136 -40.71 -19.80 -54.25
N GLU A 137 -40.81 -19.75 -55.58
CA GLU A 137 -41.60 -18.72 -56.26
C GLU A 137 -43.11 -19.00 -56.20
N ASP A 138 -43.53 -20.27 -56.32
CA ASP A 138 -44.93 -20.69 -56.30
C ASP A 138 -45.13 -22.13 -55.77
N GLU A 139 -46.36 -22.47 -55.31
CA GLU A 139 -46.77 -23.80 -54.84
C GLU A 139 -46.63 -24.91 -55.90
N GLU A 140 -46.68 -24.56 -57.20
CA GLU A 140 -46.45 -25.51 -58.30
C GLU A 140 -45.00 -26.03 -58.29
N ILE A 141 -44.03 -25.14 -58.05
CA ILE A 141 -42.61 -25.47 -57.96
C ILE A 141 -42.34 -26.31 -56.70
N LYS A 142 -42.99 -25.99 -55.59
CA LYS A 142 -42.95 -26.78 -54.34
C LYS A 142 -43.40 -28.23 -54.56
N GLY A 143 -44.54 -28.42 -55.24
CA GLY A 143 -45.04 -29.75 -55.59
C GLY A 143 -44.07 -30.55 -56.49
N ARG A 144 -43.38 -29.86 -57.41
CA ARG A 144 -42.39 -30.46 -58.31
C ARG A 144 -41.09 -30.84 -57.59
N ILE A 145 -40.62 -30.00 -56.66
CA ILE A 145 -39.41 -30.25 -55.86
C ILE A 145 -39.61 -31.43 -54.91
N ILE A 146 -40.76 -31.51 -54.23
CA ILE A 146 -41.09 -32.65 -53.35
C ILE A 146 -41.29 -33.92 -54.18
N GLY A 147 -42.08 -33.83 -55.26
CA GLY A 147 -42.46 -34.96 -56.09
C GLY A 147 -43.47 -35.89 -55.41
N LYS A 148 -44.03 -36.85 -56.18
CA LYS A 148 -44.98 -37.84 -55.63
C LYS A 148 -44.30 -38.66 -54.53
N GLU A 149 -44.90 -38.70 -53.34
CA GLU A 149 -44.40 -39.39 -52.13
C GLU A 149 -43.00 -38.91 -51.66
N GLY A 150 -42.60 -37.68 -52.00
CA GLY A 150 -41.28 -37.15 -51.63
C GLY A 150 -40.12 -37.77 -52.42
N ARG A 151 -40.40 -38.42 -53.56
CA ARG A 151 -39.37 -39.12 -54.35
C ARG A 151 -38.28 -38.19 -54.86
N ASN A 152 -38.64 -36.97 -55.28
CA ASN A 152 -37.69 -36.02 -55.85
C ASN A 152 -36.77 -35.46 -54.76
N VAL A 153 -37.34 -35.02 -53.63
CA VAL A 153 -36.55 -34.52 -52.50
C VAL A 153 -35.63 -35.61 -51.94
N ARG A 154 -36.10 -36.85 -51.75
CA ARG A 154 -35.24 -37.97 -51.29
C ARG A 154 -34.09 -38.28 -52.24
N THR A 155 -34.35 -38.22 -53.56
CA THR A 155 -33.30 -38.45 -54.57
C THR A 155 -32.28 -37.32 -54.53
N PHE A 156 -32.74 -36.08 -54.36
CA PHE A 156 -31.88 -34.90 -54.21
C PHE A 156 -31.01 -34.99 -52.96
N GLU A 157 -31.59 -35.32 -51.80
CA GLU A 157 -30.89 -35.52 -50.52
C GLU A 157 -29.82 -36.62 -50.63
N GLN A 158 -30.16 -37.77 -51.22
CA GLN A 158 -29.21 -38.87 -51.43
C GLN A 158 -28.06 -38.51 -52.37
N THR A 159 -28.31 -37.67 -53.38
CA THR A 159 -27.29 -37.29 -54.38
C THR A 159 -26.37 -36.19 -53.85
N THR A 160 -26.91 -35.22 -53.13
CA THR A 160 -26.17 -34.06 -52.63
C THR A 160 -25.59 -34.29 -51.23
N GLY A 161 -26.15 -35.23 -50.46
CA GLY A 161 -25.74 -35.52 -49.09
C GLY A 161 -26.12 -34.40 -48.11
N VAL A 162 -27.25 -33.74 -48.34
CA VAL A 162 -27.84 -32.72 -47.47
C VAL A 162 -29.26 -33.15 -47.10
N ASP A 163 -29.78 -32.63 -45.99
CA ASP A 163 -31.17 -32.81 -45.60
C ASP A 163 -31.99 -31.59 -46.02
N VAL A 164 -33.17 -31.79 -46.61
CA VAL A 164 -34.03 -30.69 -47.08
C VAL A 164 -35.39 -30.78 -46.39
N VAL A 165 -35.74 -29.75 -45.62
CA VAL A 165 -37.00 -29.68 -44.87
C VAL A 165 -37.81 -28.45 -45.24
N MET A 166 -39.13 -28.54 -45.10
CA MET A 166 -40.02 -27.38 -45.21
C MET A 166 -39.80 -26.46 -44.01
N ASP A 167 -39.80 -25.17 -44.24
CA ASP A 167 -39.75 -24.17 -43.17
C ASP A 167 -41.14 -24.03 -42.53
N ASP A 168 -41.24 -24.40 -41.25
CA ASP A 168 -42.51 -24.33 -40.49
C ASP A 168 -42.87 -22.88 -40.11
N GLU A 169 -41.90 -21.94 -40.15
CA GLU A 169 -42.10 -20.55 -39.76
C GLU A 169 -42.39 -19.63 -40.95
N ILE A 170 -41.85 -19.95 -42.14
CA ILE A 170 -42.02 -19.14 -43.36
C ILE A 170 -42.68 -19.98 -44.47
N PRO A 171 -43.89 -19.61 -44.92
CA PRO A 171 -44.51 -20.23 -46.08
C PRO A 171 -43.61 -20.14 -47.33
N ASP A 172 -43.70 -21.17 -48.19
CA ASP A 172 -42.97 -21.24 -49.47
C ASP A 172 -41.45 -21.15 -49.34
N SER A 173 -40.91 -21.72 -48.26
CA SER A 173 -39.48 -21.76 -47.97
C SER A 173 -39.00 -23.17 -47.63
N LEU A 174 -37.80 -23.51 -48.11
CA LEU A 174 -37.07 -24.74 -47.80
C LEU A 174 -35.81 -24.41 -47.01
N ILE A 175 -35.52 -25.26 -46.03
CA ILE A 175 -34.29 -25.22 -45.25
C ILE A 175 -33.42 -26.41 -45.68
N ILE A 176 -32.21 -26.10 -46.13
CA ILE A 176 -31.16 -27.08 -46.44
C ILE A 176 -30.25 -27.18 -45.22
N SER A 177 -30.16 -28.37 -44.62
CA SER A 177 -29.28 -28.66 -43.50
C SER A 177 -28.12 -29.56 -43.93
N SER A 178 -26.89 -29.17 -43.61
CA SER A 178 -25.69 -30.01 -43.79
C SER A 178 -24.53 -29.49 -42.95
N PHE A 179 -23.72 -30.41 -42.42
CA PHE A 179 -22.49 -30.10 -41.69
C PHE A 179 -21.35 -29.61 -42.59
N ASP A 180 -21.42 -29.85 -43.91
CA ASP A 180 -20.42 -29.43 -44.89
C ASP A 180 -20.91 -28.15 -45.62
N PRO A 181 -20.26 -26.99 -45.40
CA PRO A 181 -20.67 -25.73 -46.02
C PRO A 181 -20.57 -25.75 -47.55
N VAL A 182 -19.65 -26.54 -48.11
CA VAL A 182 -19.48 -26.65 -49.57
C VAL A 182 -20.65 -27.42 -50.17
N ARG A 183 -21.04 -28.54 -49.56
CA ARG A 183 -22.22 -29.31 -50.02
C ARG A 183 -23.51 -28.52 -49.88
N ARG A 184 -23.65 -27.78 -48.79
CA ARG A 184 -24.82 -26.92 -48.57
C ARG A 184 -24.96 -25.85 -49.63
N GLU A 185 -23.87 -25.17 -49.98
CA GLU A 185 -23.90 -24.13 -51.02
C GLU A 185 -24.14 -24.74 -52.42
N ILE A 186 -23.53 -25.89 -52.73
CA ILE A 186 -23.80 -26.61 -53.99
C ILE A 186 -25.27 -27.01 -54.08
N ALA A 187 -25.85 -27.54 -52.99
CA ALA A 187 -27.26 -27.93 -52.95
C ALA A 187 -28.20 -26.71 -53.07
N LYS A 188 -27.86 -25.60 -52.41
CA LYS A 188 -28.59 -24.33 -52.52
C LYS A 188 -28.63 -23.84 -53.96
N VAL A 189 -27.47 -23.70 -54.60
CA VAL A 189 -27.37 -23.25 -56.00
C VAL A 189 -28.05 -24.23 -56.95
N ALA A 190 -27.98 -25.54 -56.67
CA ALA A 190 -28.68 -26.54 -57.46
C ALA A 190 -30.19 -26.39 -57.35
N LEU A 191 -30.74 -26.15 -56.15
CA LEU A 191 -32.16 -25.89 -55.94
C LEU A 191 -32.62 -24.58 -56.57
N GLU A 192 -31.85 -23.49 -56.42
CA GLU A 192 -32.12 -22.20 -57.06
C GLU A 192 -32.15 -22.29 -58.60
N ARG A 193 -31.44 -23.25 -59.20
CA ARG A 193 -31.47 -23.51 -60.65
C ARG A 193 -32.61 -24.45 -61.10
N LEU A 194 -33.23 -25.16 -60.17
CA LEU A 194 -34.32 -26.11 -60.44
C LEU A 194 -35.71 -25.48 -60.28
N ILE A 195 -35.80 -24.40 -59.51
CA ILE A 195 -36.91 -23.44 -59.45
C ILE A 195 -37.01 -22.75 -60.81
#